data_AF-A0A7V5S0E7-F1
#
_entry.id   AF-A0A7V5S0E7-F1
#
_cell.length_a   1.000
_cell.length_b   1.000
_cell.length_c   1.000
_cell.angle_alpha   90.00
_cell.angle_beta   90.00
_cell.angle_gamma   90.00
#
_symmetry.space_group_name_H-M   'P 1'
#
loop_
_entity.id
_entity.type
_entity.pdbx_description
1 polymer ?
#
loop_
_entity_poly.entity_id
_entity_poly.type
_entity_poly.pdbx_seq_one_letter_code
_entity_poly.pdbx_strand_id
1 'polypeptide(L)'
;MRSMHRFWCWAVLAGIVASVFPQSLPPSVALTRRMGLEGRVMWVDATANLSWLIERAQVRDFVRKCREVGINCIVLDVKPISGHVLYNSQIAPKLTEWRGVQVPPDLDVLQVFLEEAHAVGLEVHANINVLSEGHKMFNSGPAYDNVDWQMVAYSRRRTLVLPDGSRYDLNRFDTTPPPDGIAAYRRNPAPVPPAG
;
A
#
# COMPACT_ATOMS: atom_id res chain seq x y z
N MET A 1 49.74 -38.43 24.90
CA MET A 1 49.78 -39.05 23.56
C MET A 1 48.84 -38.24 22.67
N ARG A 2 49.36 -37.32 21.84
CA ARG A 2 49.66 -37.48 20.39
C ARG A 2 48.44 -38.01 19.62
N SER A 3 47.99 -37.50 18.47
CA SER A 3 48.29 -36.37 17.57
C SER A 3 47.51 -36.67 16.28
N MET A 4 47.26 -35.66 15.43
CA MET A 4 46.80 -35.72 14.02
C MET A 4 45.27 -35.89 13.87
N HIS A 5 44.55 -35.00 13.18
CA HIS A 5 44.83 -34.48 11.85
C HIS A 5 44.59 -32.96 11.72
N ARG A 6 45.68 -32.25 11.35
CA ARG A 6 45.63 -31.03 10.53
C ARG A 6 45.40 -31.46 9.07
N PHE A 7 45.01 -30.50 8.24
CA PHE A 7 44.80 -30.53 6.77
C PHE A 7 43.34 -30.65 6.32
N TRP A 8 42.69 -29.49 6.23
CA TRP A 8 42.04 -29.00 5.01
C TRP A 8 41.91 -27.47 5.15
N CYS A 9 42.91 -26.73 4.67
CA CYS A 9 42.85 -26.02 3.38
C CYS A 9 41.61 -25.13 3.23
N TRP A 10 41.75 -23.89 3.72
CA TRP A 10 41.58 -22.66 2.94
C TRP A 10 40.90 -22.84 1.56
N ALA A 11 39.57 -22.84 1.51
CA ALA A 11 38.85 -22.76 0.22
C ALA A 11 37.36 -22.35 0.31
N VAL A 12 36.95 -21.46 1.24
CA VAL A 12 35.58 -20.85 1.18
C VAL A 12 35.59 -19.34 1.45
N LEU A 13 36.69 -18.66 1.14
CA LEU A 13 36.78 -17.18 1.20
C LEU A 13 36.82 -16.54 -0.20
N ALA A 14 36.18 -17.19 -1.17
CA ALA A 14 36.01 -16.68 -2.52
C ALA A 14 34.53 -16.75 -2.90
N GLY A 15 33.77 -15.70 -2.58
CA GLY A 15 32.40 -15.58 -3.06
C GLY A 15 31.45 -14.93 -2.07
N ILE A 16 31.72 -13.68 -1.69
CA ILE A 16 30.79 -12.55 -1.65
C ILE A 16 31.69 -11.36 -1.27
N VAL A 17 32.50 -10.91 -2.22
CA VAL A 17 32.82 -9.48 -2.28
C VAL A 17 31.71 -8.91 -3.14
N ALA A 18 30.52 -8.77 -2.56
CA ALA A 18 29.58 -7.80 -3.08
C ALA A 18 30.28 -6.46 -2.91
N SER A 19 30.81 -5.96 -4.02
CA SER A 19 31.38 -4.65 -4.20
C SER A 19 30.68 -3.62 -3.33
N VAL A 20 31.36 -3.19 -2.25
CA VAL A 20 31.01 -2.07 -1.37
C VAL A 20 31.29 -0.74 -2.08
N PHE A 21 31.11 -0.70 -3.40
CA PHE A 21 31.10 0.56 -4.13
C PHE A 21 29.67 1.05 -4.11
N PRO A 22 29.35 2.12 -3.37
CA PRO A 22 28.05 2.76 -3.51
C PRO A 22 27.85 3.06 -5.00
N GLN A 23 26.84 2.44 -5.59
CA GLN A 23 26.50 2.72 -6.99
C GLN A 23 26.22 4.21 -7.08
N SER A 24 26.92 4.89 -7.99
CA SER A 24 26.62 6.29 -8.29
C SER A 24 25.18 6.40 -8.75
N LEU A 25 24.42 7.34 -8.18
CA LEU A 25 23.05 7.59 -8.61
C LEU A 25 23.03 7.95 -10.10
N PRO A 26 22.00 7.53 -10.86
CA PRO A 26 21.81 8.01 -12.23
C PRO A 26 21.89 9.54 -12.29
N PRO A 27 22.48 10.15 -13.34
CA PRO A 27 22.68 11.60 -13.41
C PRO A 27 21.41 12.43 -13.18
N SER A 28 20.26 11.93 -13.64
CA SER A 28 18.95 12.55 -13.41
C SER A 28 18.57 12.60 -11.92
N VAL A 29 18.77 11.49 -11.19
CA VAL A 29 18.50 11.39 -9.76
C VAL A 29 19.47 12.25 -8.95
N ALA A 30 20.75 12.26 -9.35
CA ALA A 30 21.74 13.13 -8.72
C ALA A 30 21.41 14.62 -8.91
N LEU A 31 20.94 15.00 -10.10
CA LEU A 31 20.52 16.37 -10.42
C LEU A 31 19.28 16.78 -9.62
N THR A 32 18.22 15.96 -9.60
CA THR A 32 17.00 16.26 -8.82
C THR A 32 17.31 16.34 -7.33
N ARG A 33 18.17 15.46 -6.80
CA ARG A 33 18.62 15.53 -5.40
C ARG A 33 19.37 16.83 -5.11
N ARG A 34 20.32 17.23 -5.97
CA ARG A 34 21.07 18.48 -5.82
C ARG A 34 20.19 19.73 -5.90
N MET A 35 19.15 19.69 -6.73
CA MET A 35 18.18 20.78 -6.87
C MET A 35 17.10 20.77 -5.79
N GLY A 36 17.07 19.75 -4.92
CA GLY A 36 16.00 19.59 -3.91
C GLY A 36 14.64 19.20 -4.51
N LEU A 37 14.61 18.71 -5.75
CA LEU A 37 13.40 18.37 -6.50
C LEU A 37 13.04 16.87 -6.42
N GLU A 38 13.91 16.05 -5.83
CA GLU A 38 13.65 14.62 -5.64
C GLU A 38 12.64 14.40 -4.50
N GLY A 39 11.50 13.77 -4.80
CA GLY A 39 10.59 13.24 -3.80
C GLY A 39 11.05 11.86 -3.32
N ARG A 40 11.44 11.76 -2.06
CA ARG A 40 11.75 10.49 -1.37
C ARG A 40 10.65 10.27 -0.36
N VAL A 41 9.61 9.61 -0.84
CA VAL A 41 8.28 9.59 -0.22
C VAL A 41 8.08 8.33 0.61
N MET A 42 7.49 8.49 1.79
CA MET A 42 6.97 7.39 2.60
C MET A 42 5.45 7.50 2.71
N TRP A 43 4.73 6.50 2.22
CA TRP A 43 3.27 6.42 2.35
C TRP A 43 2.90 5.71 3.66
N VAL A 44 1.94 6.28 4.40
CA VAL A 44 1.44 5.73 5.66
C VAL A 44 -0.06 5.49 5.54
N ASP A 45 -0.44 4.22 5.37
CA ASP A 45 -1.85 3.81 5.37
C ASP A 45 -2.41 3.86 6.80
N ALA A 46 -3.53 4.55 6.97
CA ALA A 46 -4.18 4.73 8.26
C ALA A 46 -4.64 3.40 8.89
N THR A 47 -5.46 2.66 8.15
CA THR A 47 -6.18 1.48 8.65
C THR A 47 -5.27 0.27 8.91
N ALA A 48 -4.15 0.17 8.20
CA ALA A 48 -3.14 -0.86 8.39
C ALA A 48 -2.23 -0.59 9.60
N ASN A 49 -2.11 0.67 10.02
CA ASN A 49 -1.12 1.13 11.00
C ASN A 49 -1.71 1.77 12.25
N LEU A 50 -3.04 1.78 12.38
CA LEU A 50 -3.74 2.57 13.40
C LEU A 50 -3.21 2.37 14.82
N SER A 51 -2.82 1.14 15.19
CA SER A 51 -2.35 0.81 16.53
C SER A 51 -1.15 1.62 17.01
N TRP A 52 -0.26 2.07 16.10
CA TRP A 52 0.87 2.92 16.46
C TRP A 52 0.67 4.38 16.04
N LEU A 53 -0.19 4.66 15.07
CA LEU A 53 -0.54 6.03 14.69
C LEU A 53 -1.22 6.80 15.82
N ILE A 54 -1.88 6.10 16.74
CA ILE A 54 -2.52 6.71 17.90
C ILE A 54 -1.56 7.01 19.07
N GLU A 55 -0.28 6.62 18.93
CA GLU A 55 0.75 6.79 19.95
C GLU A 55 1.81 7.79 19.49
N ARG A 56 1.76 9.04 19.98
CA ARG A 56 2.69 10.11 19.56
C ARG A 56 4.16 9.71 19.64
N ALA A 57 4.55 8.96 20.67
CA ALA A 57 5.94 8.50 20.81
C ALA A 57 6.37 7.61 19.64
N GLN A 58 5.50 6.71 19.17
CA GLN A 58 5.79 5.84 18.03
C GLN A 58 5.79 6.62 16.71
N VAL A 59 4.88 7.59 16.55
CA VAL A 59 4.90 8.51 15.39
C VAL A 59 6.21 9.29 15.32
N ARG A 60 6.67 9.84 16.44
CA ARG A 60 7.96 10.54 16.51
C ARG A 60 9.14 9.65 16.12
N ASP A 61 9.19 8.42 16.64
CA ASP A 61 10.27 7.49 16.34
C ASP A 61 10.27 7.09 14.85
N PHE A 62 9.08 6.87 14.29
CA PHE A 62 8.89 6.62 12.86
C PHE A 62 9.37 7.80 12.00
N VAL A 63 8.98 9.02 12.35
CA VAL A 63 9.38 10.26 11.66
C VAL A 63 10.89 10.45 11.70
N ARG A 64 11.52 10.23 12.86
CA ARG A 64 12.99 10.30 13.01
C ARG A 64 13.68 9.29 12.11
N LYS A 65 13.19 8.05 12.09
CA LYS A 65 13.75 7.00 11.23
C LYS A 65 13.60 7.33 9.74
N CYS A 66 12.47 7.92 9.34
CA CYS A 66 12.29 8.43 7.98
C CYS A 66 13.39 9.44 7.63
N ARG A 67 13.63 10.41 8.51
CA ARG A 67 14.69 11.40 8.34
C ARG A 67 16.08 10.75 8.26
N GLU A 68 16.38 9.80 9.14
CA GLU A 68 17.68 9.11 9.19
C GLU A 68 18.00 8.34 7.90
N VAL A 69 17.01 7.67 7.31
CA VAL A 69 17.17 6.93 6.04
C VAL A 69 17.05 7.83 4.81
N GLY A 70 16.84 9.14 5.01
CA GLY A 70 16.84 10.15 3.96
C GLY A 70 15.50 10.38 3.27
N ILE A 71 14.37 9.88 3.78
CA ILE A 71 13.03 10.32 3.34
C ILE A 71 12.91 11.83 3.56
N ASN A 72 12.21 12.53 2.68
CA ASN A 72 11.95 13.97 2.81
C ASN A 72 10.47 14.35 2.83
N CYS A 73 9.58 13.42 2.47
CA CYS A 73 8.14 13.66 2.42
C CYS A 73 7.38 12.43 2.95
N ILE A 74 6.40 12.66 3.80
CA ILE A 74 5.46 11.64 4.28
C ILE A 74 4.10 11.93 3.64
N VAL A 75 3.53 10.92 2.97
CA VAL A 75 2.13 10.95 2.53
C VAL A 75 1.32 10.18 3.56
N LEU A 76 0.48 10.89 4.32
CA LEU A 76 -0.32 10.33 5.40
C LEU A 76 -1.78 10.17 4.96
N ASP A 77 -2.33 8.96 5.04
CA ASP A 77 -3.77 8.76 4.88
C ASP A 77 -4.53 9.41 6.02
N VAL A 78 -5.16 10.54 5.76
CA VAL A 78 -6.00 11.25 6.74
C VAL A 78 -7.47 10.93 6.57
N LYS A 79 -7.86 10.41 5.39
CA LYS A 79 -9.18 9.84 5.10
C LYS A 79 -9.02 8.53 4.32
N PRO A 80 -8.88 7.38 5.00
CA PRO A 80 -8.78 6.06 4.35
C PRO A 80 -10.07 5.66 3.62
N ILE A 81 -10.04 4.48 2.99
CA ILE A 81 -11.16 3.93 2.17
C ILE A 81 -12.47 3.85 2.96
N SER A 82 -12.41 3.71 4.29
CA SER A 82 -13.61 3.69 5.15
C SER A 82 -14.37 5.01 5.17
N GLY A 83 -13.83 6.12 4.64
CA GLY A 83 -14.50 7.42 4.57
C GLY A 83 -14.38 8.30 5.81
N HIS A 84 -14.09 7.69 6.96
CA HIS A 84 -13.84 8.42 8.21
C HIS A 84 -12.50 9.15 8.19
N VAL A 85 -12.38 10.24 8.95
CA VAL A 85 -11.16 11.03 9.06
C VAL A 85 -10.39 10.75 10.35
N LEU A 86 -9.07 10.97 10.33
CA LEU A 86 -8.16 10.85 11.49
C LEU A 86 -7.74 12.19 12.10
N TYR A 87 -8.42 13.27 11.73
CA TYR A 87 -8.18 14.62 12.22
C TYR A 87 -9.48 15.24 12.71
N ASN A 88 -9.39 16.34 13.44
CA ASN A 88 -10.57 17.04 13.93
C ASN A 88 -11.26 17.78 12.78
N SER A 89 -12.47 17.34 12.43
CA SER A 89 -13.23 17.85 11.29
C SER A 89 -14.62 18.31 11.71
N GLN A 90 -15.10 19.39 11.09
CA GLN A 90 -16.48 19.88 11.25
C GLN A 90 -17.43 19.31 10.18
N ILE A 91 -16.89 18.58 9.20
CA ILE A 91 -17.62 18.14 8.00
C ILE A 91 -17.70 16.62 7.95
N ALA A 92 -16.55 15.94 8.09
CA ALA A 92 -16.45 14.50 7.93
C ALA A 92 -16.41 13.78 9.28
N PRO A 93 -17.07 12.62 9.42
CA PRO A 93 -17.08 11.87 10.66
C PRO A 93 -15.69 11.30 10.97
N LYS A 94 -15.32 11.32 12.25
CA LYS A 94 -14.03 10.84 12.73
C LYS A 94 -14.02 9.32 12.89
N LEU A 95 -12.89 8.69 12.61
CA LEU A 95 -12.68 7.26 12.89
C LEU A 95 -12.49 7.10 14.40
N THR A 96 -13.42 6.41 15.05
CA THR A 96 -13.38 6.16 16.50
C THR A 96 -12.85 4.78 16.84
N GLU A 97 -13.02 3.81 15.95
CA GLU A 97 -12.59 2.43 16.14
C GLU A 97 -12.24 1.78 14.78
N TRP A 98 -11.23 0.93 14.78
CA TRP A 98 -10.94 0.05 13.65
C TRP A 98 -10.30 -1.27 14.10
N ARG A 99 -10.95 -2.39 13.78
CA ARG A 99 -10.47 -3.76 14.06
C ARG A 99 -10.06 -3.99 15.53
N GLY A 100 -10.82 -3.43 16.46
CA GLY A 100 -10.61 -3.49 17.91
C GLY A 100 -9.73 -2.38 18.47
N VAL A 101 -9.08 -1.56 17.62
CA VAL A 101 -8.26 -0.43 18.06
C VAL A 101 -9.14 0.80 18.23
N GLN A 102 -9.21 1.32 19.46
CA GLN A 102 -9.96 2.53 19.79
C GLN A 102 -9.08 3.77 19.56
N VAL A 103 -9.60 4.76 18.85
CA VAL A 103 -8.94 6.05 18.61
C VAL A 103 -9.36 7.01 19.72
N PRO A 104 -8.41 7.62 20.46
CA PRO A 104 -8.76 8.62 21.47
C PRO A 104 -9.59 9.76 20.87
N PRO A 105 -10.72 10.16 21.46
CA PRO A 105 -11.64 11.13 20.88
C PRO A 105 -10.99 12.47 20.51
N ASP A 106 -10.06 12.94 21.33
CA ASP A 106 -9.40 14.24 21.15
C ASP A 106 -8.14 14.18 20.28
N LEU A 107 -7.69 12.99 19.89
CA LEU A 107 -6.45 12.82 19.14
C LEU A 107 -6.62 13.27 17.69
N ASP A 108 -5.82 14.24 17.27
CA ASP A 108 -5.66 14.61 15.87
C ASP A 108 -4.35 14.02 15.32
N VAL A 109 -4.46 12.92 14.58
CA VAL A 109 -3.28 12.20 14.06
C VAL A 109 -2.53 13.06 13.04
N LEU A 110 -3.24 13.83 12.20
CA LEU A 110 -2.62 14.72 11.23
C LEU A 110 -1.80 15.80 11.95
N GLN A 111 -2.35 16.42 13.00
CA GLN A 111 -1.64 17.42 13.80
C GLN A 111 -0.36 16.84 14.43
N VAL A 112 -0.43 15.62 14.98
CA VAL A 112 0.76 14.94 15.54
C VAL A 112 1.83 14.76 14.47
N PHE A 113 1.48 14.28 13.27
CA PHE A 113 2.44 14.12 12.18
C PHE A 113 3.05 15.45 11.74
N LEU A 114 2.24 16.51 11.58
CA LEU A 114 2.72 17.83 11.20
C LEU A 114 3.75 18.35 12.21
N GLU A 115 3.47 18.23 13.50
CA GLU A 115 4.38 18.69 14.55
C GLU A 115 5.70 17.91 14.57
N GLU A 116 5.64 16.57 14.58
CA GLU A 116 6.84 15.74 14.68
C GLU A 116 7.68 15.82 13.39
N ALA A 117 7.04 15.83 12.21
CA ALA A 117 7.72 15.86 10.91
C ALA A 117 8.36 17.23 10.62
N HIS A 118 7.64 18.32 10.84
CA HIS A 118 8.18 19.66 10.61
C HIS A 118 9.35 19.97 11.56
N ALA A 119 9.33 19.44 12.79
CA ALA A 119 10.43 19.59 13.74
C ALA A 119 11.77 19.02 13.23
N VAL A 120 11.73 18.07 12.29
CA VAL A 120 12.93 17.46 11.67
C VAL A 120 13.07 17.79 10.18
N GLY A 121 12.29 18.75 9.68
CA GLY A 121 12.34 19.22 8.29
C GLY A 121 11.87 18.19 7.27
N LEU A 122 10.86 17.38 7.60
CA LEU A 122 10.12 16.55 6.66
C LEU A 122 8.80 17.23 6.28
N GLU A 123 8.42 17.15 5.00
CA GLU A 123 7.09 17.57 4.54
C GLU A 123 6.03 16.51 4.84
N VAL A 124 4.79 16.93 5.07
CA VAL A 124 3.64 16.04 5.22
C VAL A 124 2.57 16.40 4.20
N HIS A 125 2.19 15.43 3.37
CA HIS A 125 1.08 15.54 2.43
C HIS A 125 -0.10 14.72 2.94
N ALA A 126 -1.24 15.38 3.13
CA ALA A 126 -2.47 14.71 3.53
C ALA A 126 -3.09 13.97 2.34
N ASN A 127 -3.13 12.65 2.40
CA ASN A 127 -3.85 11.82 1.43
C ASN A 127 -5.31 11.63 1.85
N ILE A 128 -6.20 11.84 0.89
CA ILE A 128 -7.64 11.73 1.05
C ILE A 128 -8.16 10.85 -0.08
N ASN A 129 -8.76 9.72 0.27
CA ASN A 129 -9.45 8.92 -0.74
C ASN A 129 -10.77 9.62 -1.11
N VAL A 130 -10.85 10.09 -2.35
CA VAL A 130 -12.04 10.71 -2.93
C VAL A 130 -12.97 9.64 -3.50
N LEU A 131 -14.29 9.87 -3.43
CA LEU A 131 -15.33 8.93 -3.89
C LEU A 131 -15.31 7.58 -3.16
N SER A 132 -14.69 7.50 -1.99
CA SER A 132 -14.72 6.36 -1.08
C SER A 132 -15.28 6.77 0.27
N GLU A 133 -16.42 6.20 0.62
CA GLU A 133 -17.12 6.45 1.88
C GLU A 133 -17.50 5.12 2.56
N GLY A 134 -16.81 4.03 2.24
CA GLY A 134 -17.16 2.70 2.73
C GLY A 134 -16.19 1.59 2.34
N HIS A 135 -15.90 0.72 3.31
CA HIS A 135 -15.03 -0.43 3.15
C HIS A 135 -15.83 -1.73 3.08
N LYS A 136 -15.97 -2.30 1.88
CA LYS A 136 -16.82 -3.48 1.62
C LYS A 136 -16.47 -4.72 2.43
N MET A 137 -15.18 -4.97 2.68
CA MET A 137 -14.76 -6.16 3.46
C MET A 137 -15.21 -6.10 4.93
N PHE A 138 -15.34 -4.90 5.49
CA PHE A 138 -15.63 -4.69 6.91
C PHE A 138 -17.03 -4.11 7.14
N ASN A 139 -17.79 -3.84 6.07
CA ASN A 139 -19.10 -3.20 6.10
C ASN A 139 -19.14 -1.95 7.00
N SER A 140 -18.14 -1.08 6.84
CA SER A 140 -17.95 0.11 7.67
C SER A 140 -17.70 1.33 6.82
N GLY A 141 -18.30 2.46 7.19
CA GLY A 141 -18.10 3.76 6.56
C GLY A 141 -19.38 4.58 6.44
N PRO A 142 -19.28 5.92 6.27
CA PRO A 142 -20.43 6.82 6.22
C PRO A 142 -21.47 6.48 5.15
N ALA A 143 -21.07 5.86 4.03
CA ALA A 143 -22.00 5.45 2.98
C ALA A 143 -22.96 4.34 3.42
N TYR A 144 -22.63 3.55 4.44
CA TYR A 144 -23.55 2.54 4.97
C TYR A 144 -24.74 3.17 5.70
N ASP A 145 -24.56 4.37 6.26
CA ASP A 145 -25.63 5.17 6.87
C ASP A 145 -26.31 6.12 5.88
N ASN A 146 -25.74 6.29 4.67
CA ASN A 146 -26.22 7.19 3.63
C ASN A 146 -26.35 6.45 2.30
N VAL A 147 -27.48 5.75 2.11
CA VAL A 147 -27.73 4.90 0.92
C VAL A 147 -27.56 5.68 -0.38
N ASP A 148 -27.96 6.95 -0.41
CA ASP A 148 -27.85 7.82 -1.60
C ASP A 148 -26.40 8.14 -1.99
N TRP A 149 -25.42 7.88 -1.13
CA TRP A 149 -23.98 8.03 -1.44
C TRP A 149 -23.40 6.79 -2.10
N GLN A 150 -24.13 5.67 -2.12
CA GLN A 150 -23.65 4.42 -2.66
C GLN A 150 -23.81 4.36 -4.19
N MET A 151 -22.81 3.80 -4.87
CA MET A 151 -22.88 3.51 -6.30
C MET A 151 -22.93 2.00 -6.55
N VAL A 152 -23.73 1.61 -7.53
CA VAL A 152 -23.76 0.22 -8.04
C VAL A 152 -22.72 0.10 -9.16
N ALA A 153 -21.66 -0.66 -8.89
CA ALA A 153 -20.68 -1.02 -9.90
C ALA A 153 -21.04 -2.38 -10.52
N TYR A 154 -21.39 -2.38 -11.81
CA TYR A 154 -21.64 -3.61 -12.56
C TYR A 154 -20.32 -4.18 -13.09
N SER A 155 -19.89 -5.30 -12.53
CA SER A 155 -18.79 -6.08 -13.10
C SER A 155 -19.34 -7.18 -14.01
N ARG A 156 -18.82 -7.26 -15.24
CA ARG A 156 -19.24 -8.30 -16.19
C ARG A 156 -18.65 -9.65 -15.78
N ARG A 157 -19.48 -10.53 -15.23
CA ARG A 157 -19.16 -11.96 -15.11
C ARG A 157 -19.55 -12.66 -16.40
N ARG A 158 -18.64 -13.46 -16.95
CA ARG A 158 -18.92 -14.31 -18.11
C ARG A 158 -19.05 -15.75 -17.60
N THR A 159 -20.08 -16.44 -18.04
CA THR A 159 -20.39 -17.81 -17.59
C THR A 159 -20.64 -18.67 -18.82
N LEU A 160 -20.01 -19.84 -18.87
CA LEU A 160 -20.32 -20.90 -19.81
C LEU A 160 -21.52 -21.68 -19.28
N VAL A 161 -22.55 -21.86 -20.11
CA VAL A 161 -23.71 -22.70 -19.80
C VAL A 161 -23.68 -23.91 -20.72
N LEU A 162 -23.63 -25.11 -20.17
CA LEU A 162 -23.69 -26.36 -20.95
C LEU A 162 -25.16 -26.75 -21.26
N PRO A 163 -25.41 -27.66 -22.22
CA PRO A 163 -26.76 -28.08 -22.58
C PRO A 163 -27.57 -28.71 -21.44
N ASP A 164 -26.92 -29.28 -20.44
CA ASP A 164 -27.54 -29.83 -19.23
C ASP A 164 -27.90 -28.75 -18.18
N GLY A 165 -27.61 -27.49 -18.46
CA GLY A 165 -27.88 -26.35 -17.59
C GLY A 165 -26.76 -26.05 -16.58
N SER A 166 -25.69 -26.85 -16.53
CA SER A 166 -24.54 -26.58 -15.67
C SER A 166 -23.82 -25.29 -16.07
N ARG A 167 -23.29 -24.58 -15.06
CA ARG A 167 -22.70 -23.24 -15.21
C ARG A 167 -21.27 -23.20 -14.71
N TYR A 168 -20.39 -22.62 -15.50
CA TYR A 168 -18.97 -22.44 -15.16
C TYR A 168 -18.51 -21.02 -15.37
N ASP A 169 -17.70 -20.50 -14.46
CA ASP A 169 -17.12 -19.17 -14.61
C ASP A 169 -16.03 -19.12 -15.68
N LEU A 170 -16.13 -18.13 -16.56
CA LEU A 170 -15.12 -17.83 -17.58
C LEU A 170 -14.25 -16.67 -17.10
N ASN A 171 -13.20 -17.01 -16.34
CA ASN A 171 -12.30 -16.04 -15.72
C ASN A 171 -10.97 -15.87 -16.47
N ARG A 172 -10.79 -16.56 -17.61
CA ARG A 172 -9.57 -16.55 -18.43
C ARG A 172 -9.91 -16.47 -19.92
N PHE A 173 -9.15 -15.67 -20.65
CA PHE A 173 -9.28 -15.46 -22.09
C PHE A 173 -7.90 -15.53 -22.74
N ASP A 174 -7.75 -16.39 -23.74
CA ASP A 174 -6.50 -16.57 -24.50
C ASP A 174 -5.25 -16.86 -23.64
N THR A 175 -5.47 -17.45 -22.48
CA THR A 175 -4.43 -17.91 -21.56
C THR A 175 -4.75 -19.32 -21.13
N THR A 176 -3.72 -20.14 -20.86
CA THR A 176 -3.89 -21.49 -20.34
C THR A 176 -4.80 -21.51 -19.10
N PRO A 177 -5.83 -22.39 -19.06
CA PRO A 177 -6.66 -22.52 -17.87
C PRO A 177 -5.86 -23.12 -16.71
N PRO A 178 -6.23 -22.81 -15.44
CA PRO A 178 -5.72 -23.56 -14.29
C PRO A 178 -6.27 -25.01 -14.32
N PRO A 179 -5.68 -25.95 -13.54
CA PRO A 179 -6.03 -27.37 -13.58
C PRO A 179 -7.53 -27.69 -13.39
N ASP A 180 -8.24 -26.83 -12.67
CA ASP A 180 -9.66 -26.92 -12.31
C ASP A 180 -10.51 -25.80 -12.94
N GLY A 181 -9.97 -25.08 -13.93
CA GLY A 181 -10.65 -23.94 -14.55
C GLY A 181 -10.94 -24.11 -16.04
N ILE A 182 -11.76 -23.20 -16.54
CA ILE A 182 -12.11 -23.12 -17.97
C ILE A 182 -11.59 -21.78 -18.52
N ALA A 183 -10.99 -21.83 -19.71
CA ALA A 183 -10.58 -20.65 -20.46
C ALA A 183 -11.31 -20.61 -21.80
N ALA A 184 -11.73 -19.42 -22.21
CA ALA A 184 -12.23 -19.20 -23.55
C ALA A 184 -11.07 -18.77 -24.47
N TYR A 185 -10.98 -19.37 -25.64
CA TYR A 185 -10.00 -18.99 -26.67
C TYR A 185 -10.72 -18.37 -27.86
N ARG A 186 -10.17 -17.28 -28.37
CA ARG A 186 -10.59 -16.73 -29.66
C ARG A 186 -10.10 -17.65 -30.79
N ARG A 187 -10.94 -17.85 -31.80
CA ARG A 187 -10.56 -18.59 -33.02
C ARG A 187 -9.47 -17.81 -33.75
N ASN A 188 -8.43 -18.46 -34.27
CA ASN A 188 -7.45 -17.79 -35.14
C ASN A 188 -7.86 -17.93 -36.62
N PRO A 189 -7.93 -16.84 -37.41
CA PRO A 189 -7.82 -15.43 -36.99
C PRO A 189 -9.13 -14.93 -36.39
N ALA A 190 -9.04 -14.21 -35.28
CA ALA A 190 -10.16 -13.48 -34.70
C ALA A 190 -9.95 -12.00 -34.98
N PRO A 191 -11.03 -11.26 -35.32
CA PRO A 191 -10.96 -9.81 -35.38
C PRO A 191 -10.50 -9.25 -34.03
N VAL A 192 -9.71 -8.17 -34.10
CA VAL A 192 -9.30 -7.41 -32.90
C VAL A 192 -10.59 -6.92 -32.22
N PRO A 193 -10.77 -7.15 -30.90
CA PRO A 193 -11.94 -6.63 -30.20
C PRO A 193 -12.02 -5.10 -30.37
N PRO A 194 -13.22 -4.51 -30.41
CA PRO A 194 -13.36 -3.07 -30.36
C PRO A 194 -12.64 -2.52 -29.12
N ALA A 195 -12.07 -1.33 -29.22
CA ALA A 195 -11.50 -0.63 -28.07
C ALA A 195 -12.60 -0.50 -27.02
N GLY A 196 -12.33 -1.03 -25.82
CA GLY A 196 -13.21 -0.93 -24.66
C GLY A 196 -13.10 0.42 -23.99
#